data_AF-A0A926TW97-F1
#
_entry.id   AF-A0A926TW97-F1
#
_cell.length_a   1.000
_cell.length_b   1.000
_cell.length_c   1.000
_cell.angle_alpha   90.00
_cell.angle_beta   90.00
_cell.angle_gamma   90.00
#
_symmetry.space_group_name_H-M   'P 1'
#
loop_
_entity.id
_entity.type
_entity.pdbx_description
1 polymer ?
#
loop_
_entity_poly.entity_id
_entity_poly.type
_entity_poly.pdbx_seq_one_letter_code
_entity_poly.pdbx_strand_id
1 'polypeptide(L)'
;MQVQDLLERYQNGERNFAQIDLSSANLSGVNLRDADLTGANLTGANLSWAFLSRANLTGACLRRADLRSASLNNAVLNQTILSGANLGKADLRMAQLEAADLSWAVLQEADLSGANLQAAKLDQVNLERAKLSNSCLAAAELMEANLRRANLTSATLDRANLREAHLEEANLREASLIGANLIEANLNGVYLRQANLTEADLHRVVLTGADMSEAILTNADLSRSNLAGAYLLKASMSKAQLLRANLQDVYLLRADLNGANLRGADLRRADLSGAYLSDTSLSEADLSDAYLLESHLIRTNLDGAQMTGCCIANWHLENTDCSRINCRYVFTGFDYTTKSPADRYPVGRDLEAGELERHYQEDNAVVEVYLTEPPNWEALAFTLAQLDLEENALGLTIKAYKPSDDNYLIQLKATRPVNAKALTRRIFQVYPKILQQLLTHRTEILSLLAIAPQTKQSDVALEPASQVNRAAPEVPSHDRRIRLYQEVVRQIQHIMMNQAPDQFVQSVQQLLDYLNHQGIATEAIQKKVISQVITQRAKQDKSFCDHIQRWEKTAPDVARSSAVGQAMRFAIAQMWADTKQN
;
A
#
# COMPACT_ATOMS: atom_id res chain seq x y z
N MET A 1 30.48 -14.05 -57.27
CA MET A 1 31.85 -13.52 -57.54
C MET A 1 32.86 -14.51 -56.98
N GLN A 2 34.08 -14.63 -57.52
CA GLN A 2 35.11 -15.47 -56.89
C GLN A 2 35.63 -14.81 -55.61
N VAL A 3 36.03 -15.62 -54.62
CA VAL A 3 36.54 -15.10 -53.33
C VAL A 3 37.84 -14.30 -53.53
N GLN A 4 38.69 -14.71 -54.47
CA GLN A 4 39.94 -14.01 -54.75
C GLN A 4 39.68 -12.56 -55.22
N ASP A 5 38.72 -12.37 -56.12
CA ASP A 5 38.32 -11.04 -56.60
C ASP A 5 37.81 -10.15 -55.45
N LEU A 6 37.08 -10.72 -54.48
CA LEU A 6 36.61 -10.01 -53.28
C LEU A 6 37.80 -9.47 -52.50
N LEU A 7 38.78 -10.34 -52.24
CA LEU A 7 39.93 -10.03 -51.40
C LEU A 7 40.85 -9.00 -52.05
N GLU A 8 41.07 -9.10 -53.37
CA GLU A 8 41.85 -8.12 -54.12
C GLU A 8 41.18 -6.74 -54.11
N ARG A 9 39.87 -6.67 -54.37
CA ARG A 9 39.09 -5.43 -54.28
C ARG A 9 39.14 -4.83 -52.88
N TYR A 10 38.98 -5.66 -51.84
CA TYR A 10 39.07 -5.23 -50.45
C TYR A 10 40.47 -4.70 -50.09
N GLN A 11 41.54 -5.37 -50.53
CA GLN A 11 42.92 -4.93 -50.33
C GLN A 11 43.20 -3.60 -51.04
N ASN A 12 42.57 -3.36 -52.19
CA ASN A 12 42.64 -2.09 -52.93
C ASN A 12 41.80 -0.96 -52.32
N GLY A 13 41.19 -1.18 -51.15
CA GLY A 13 40.44 -0.17 -50.40
C GLY A 13 38.95 -0.14 -50.69
N GLU A 14 38.45 -1.01 -51.58
CA GLU A 14 37.01 -1.11 -51.79
C GLU A 14 36.33 -1.69 -50.55
N ARG A 15 35.21 -1.07 -50.16
CA ARG A 15 34.38 -1.54 -49.03
C ARG A 15 32.95 -1.84 -49.43
N ASN A 16 32.51 -1.36 -50.59
CA ASN A 16 31.15 -1.60 -51.07
C ASN A 16 31.05 -2.92 -51.82
N PHE A 17 30.44 -3.90 -51.17
CA PHE A 17 30.10 -5.21 -51.72
C PHE A 17 28.60 -5.49 -51.53
N ALA A 18 27.77 -4.45 -51.59
CA ALA A 18 26.33 -4.59 -51.44
C ALA A 18 25.74 -5.51 -52.53
N GLN A 19 24.73 -6.29 -52.15
CA GLN A 19 23.96 -7.22 -53.01
C GLN A 19 24.80 -8.32 -53.68
N ILE A 20 26.04 -8.50 -53.24
CA ILE A 20 26.93 -9.47 -53.85
C ILE A 20 26.49 -10.91 -53.58
N ASP A 21 26.69 -11.79 -54.56
CA ASP A 21 26.52 -13.23 -54.35
C ASP A 21 27.85 -13.89 -53.98
N LEU A 22 27.89 -14.32 -52.72
CA LEU A 22 28.95 -15.08 -52.05
C LEU A 22 28.36 -16.35 -51.42
N SER A 23 27.25 -16.86 -51.94
CA SER A 23 26.63 -18.09 -51.44
C SER A 23 27.59 -19.27 -51.54
N SER A 24 27.62 -20.09 -50.48
CA SER A 24 28.55 -21.22 -50.32
C SER A 24 30.04 -20.88 -50.43
N ALA A 25 30.41 -19.60 -50.42
CA ALA A 25 31.81 -19.19 -50.51
C ALA A 25 32.58 -19.60 -49.24
N ASN A 26 33.85 -19.97 -49.41
CA ASN A 26 34.76 -20.13 -48.28
C ASN A 26 35.45 -18.80 -47.97
N LEU A 27 34.97 -18.16 -46.91
CA LEU A 27 35.42 -16.88 -46.35
C LEU A 27 35.97 -17.07 -44.93
N SER A 28 36.46 -18.28 -44.61
CA SER A 28 37.00 -18.54 -43.27
C SER A 28 38.23 -17.68 -43.01
N GLY A 29 38.29 -17.03 -41.84
CA GLY A 29 39.43 -16.20 -41.41
C GLY A 29 39.63 -14.90 -42.19
N VAL A 30 38.76 -14.58 -43.16
CA VAL A 30 38.95 -13.39 -44.00
C VAL A 30 38.76 -12.11 -43.20
N ASN A 31 39.45 -11.04 -43.61
CA ASN A 31 39.23 -9.71 -43.06
C ASN A 31 38.26 -8.93 -43.96
N LEU A 32 37.08 -8.66 -43.43
CA LEU A 32 36.02 -7.86 -44.04
C LEU A 32 35.51 -6.80 -43.06
N ARG A 33 36.39 -6.30 -42.18
CA ARG A 33 36.06 -5.20 -41.27
C ARG A 33 35.63 -3.97 -42.07
N ASP A 34 34.63 -3.27 -41.55
CA ASP A 34 34.07 -2.06 -42.16
C ASP A 34 33.53 -2.26 -43.60
N ALA A 35 33.35 -3.51 -44.05
CA ALA A 35 32.77 -3.80 -45.36
C ALA A 35 31.25 -3.57 -45.35
N ASP A 36 30.73 -3.02 -46.44
CA ASP A 36 29.31 -2.96 -46.74
C ASP A 36 28.92 -4.21 -47.56
N LEU A 37 28.20 -5.11 -46.91
CA LEU A 37 27.61 -6.34 -47.42
C LEU A 37 26.08 -6.25 -47.39
N THR A 38 25.51 -5.04 -47.44
CA THR A 38 24.06 -4.82 -47.41
C THR A 38 23.37 -5.65 -48.49
N GLY A 39 22.39 -6.47 -48.10
CA GLY A 39 21.63 -7.32 -49.01
C GLY A 39 22.44 -8.43 -49.70
N ALA A 40 23.69 -8.71 -49.27
CA ALA A 40 24.50 -9.77 -49.86
C ALA A 40 23.86 -11.16 -49.64
N ASN A 41 24.05 -12.06 -50.60
CA ASN A 41 23.74 -13.47 -50.44
C ASN A 41 24.97 -14.22 -49.92
N LEU A 42 24.93 -14.63 -48.66
CA LEU A 42 25.94 -15.41 -47.95
C LEU A 42 25.37 -16.77 -47.50
N THR A 43 24.31 -17.24 -48.16
CA THR A 43 23.64 -18.50 -47.81
C THR A 43 24.64 -19.65 -47.85
N GLY A 44 24.77 -20.39 -46.75
CA GLY A 44 25.70 -21.52 -46.61
C GLY A 44 27.19 -21.16 -46.69
N ALA A 45 27.56 -19.88 -46.68
CA ALA A 45 28.96 -19.47 -46.70
C ALA A 45 29.69 -19.91 -45.42
N ASN A 46 30.97 -20.24 -45.54
CA ASN A 46 31.84 -20.46 -44.39
C ASN A 46 32.54 -19.15 -44.04
N LEU A 47 32.09 -18.48 -42.98
CA LEU A 47 32.63 -17.26 -42.38
C LEU A 47 33.27 -17.54 -41.01
N SER A 48 33.58 -18.80 -40.70
CA SER A 48 34.20 -19.15 -39.41
C SER A 48 35.51 -18.38 -39.24
N TRP A 49 35.73 -17.81 -38.05
CA TRP A 49 36.89 -16.98 -37.73
C TRP A 49 37.03 -15.68 -38.55
N ALA A 50 36.05 -15.30 -39.38
CA ALA A 50 36.12 -14.08 -40.16
C ALA A 50 36.10 -12.83 -39.27
N PHE A 51 36.80 -11.78 -39.70
CA PHE A 51 36.77 -10.47 -39.06
C PHE A 51 35.77 -9.55 -39.77
N LEU A 52 34.60 -9.39 -39.17
CA LEU A 52 33.46 -8.60 -39.67
C LEU A 52 33.10 -7.45 -38.72
N SER A 53 34.03 -7.04 -37.83
CA SER A 53 33.80 -5.93 -36.91
C SER A 53 33.38 -4.68 -37.69
N ARG A 54 32.28 -4.03 -37.25
CA ARG A 54 31.69 -2.84 -37.89
C ARG A 54 31.24 -3.03 -39.35
N ALA A 55 31.19 -4.25 -39.87
CA ALA A 55 30.63 -4.50 -41.19
C ALA A 55 29.12 -4.21 -41.20
N ASN A 56 28.60 -3.74 -42.34
CA ASN A 56 27.18 -3.56 -42.56
C ASN A 56 26.64 -4.76 -43.34
N LEU A 57 25.88 -5.62 -42.68
CA LEU A 57 25.18 -6.77 -43.26
C LEU A 57 23.68 -6.54 -43.36
N THR A 58 23.18 -5.31 -43.28
CA THR A 58 21.73 -5.02 -43.25
C THR A 58 21.00 -5.76 -44.38
N GLY A 59 19.96 -6.53 -44.05
CA GLY A 59 19.16 -7.29 -45.02
C GLY A 59 19.89 -8.43 -45.75
N ALA A 60 21.13 -8.77 -45.39
CA ALA A 60 21.87 -9.88 -46.00
C ALA A 60 21.25 -11.24 -45.64
N CYS A 61 21.40 -12.23 -46.53
CA CYS A 61 20.96 -13.59 -46.31
C CYS A 61 22.13 -14.49 -45.91
N LEU A 62 22.23 -14.83 -44.63
CA LEU A 62 23.24 -15.70 -44.02
C LEU A 62 22.66 -17.06 -43.58
N ARG A 63 21.54 -17.49 -44.19
CA ARG A 63 20.87 -18.74 -43.84
C ARG A 63 21.85 -19.91 -43.89
N ARG A 64 21.91 -20.69 -42.80
CA ARG A 64 22.82 -21.85 -42.64
C ARG A 64 24.31 -21.53 -42.86
N ALA A 65 24.72 -20.27 -42.78
CA ALA A 65 26.14 -19.91 -42.83
C ALA A 65 26.86 -20.36 -41.55
N ASP A 66 28.15 -20.64 -41.65
CA ASP A 66 29.02 -20.93 -40.51
C ASP A 66 29.77 -19.66 -40.12
N LEU A 67 29.40 -19.05 -39.00
CA LEU A 67 30.04 -17.88 -38.39
C LEU A 67 30.72 -18.22 -37.05
N ARG A 68 31.07 -19.50 -36.82
CA ARG A 68 31.71 -19.90 -35.56
C ARG A 68 32.96 -19.06 -35.29
N SER A 69 33.05 -18.51 -34.09
CA SER A 69 34.16 -17.66 -33.66
C SER A 69 34.45 -16.45 -34.56
N ALA A 70 33.49 -16.02 -35.38
CA ALA A 70 33.61 -14.79 -36.15
C ALA A 70 33.55 -13.55 -35.22
N SER A 71 34.22 -12.48 -35.62
CA SER A 71 34.21 -11.20 -34.92
C SER A 71 33.21 -10.27 -35.61
N LEU A 72 32.05 -10.06 -35.00
CA LEU A 72 30.92 -9.24 -35.46
C LEU A 72 30.65 -8.06 -34.50
N ASN A 73 31.61 -7.73 -33.64
CA ASN A 73 31.44 -6.66 -32.67
C ASN A 73 31.17 -5.32 -33.38
N ASN A 74 30.12 -4.61 -32.93
CA ASN A 74 29.60 -3.38 -33.55
C ASN A 74 29.15 -3.52 -35.01
N ALA A 75 28.96 -4.74 -35.54
CA ALA A 75 28.41 -4.91 -36.88
C ALA A 75 26.92 -4.53 -36.93
N VAL A 76 26.45 -4.14 -38.11
CA VAL A 76 25.03 -3.83 -38.36
C VAL A 76 24.41 -4.99 -39.12
N LEU A 77 23.59 -5.78 -38.42
CA LEU A 77 22.90 -6.97 -38.91
C LEU A 77 21.36 -6.80 -38.88
N ASN A 78 20.87 -5.57 -38.90
CA ASN A 78 19.44 -5.30 -38.88
C ASN A 78 18.75 -6.01 -40.07
N GLN A 79 17.61 -6.65 -39.81
CA GLN A 79 16.81 -7.36 -40.80
C GLN A 79 17.58 -8.47 -41.57
N THR A 80 18.70 -8.95 -41.02
CA THR A 80 19.44 -10.08 -41.61
C THR A 80 18.66 -11.38 -41.47
N ILE A 81 18.88 -12.30 -42.41
CA ILE A 81 18.34 -13.66 -42.35
C ILE A 81 19.46 -14.60 -41.94
N LEU A 82 19.53 -14.93 -40.65
CA LEU A 82 20.49 -15.83 -40.00
C LEU A 82 19.88 -17.19 -39.65
N SER A 83 18.69 -17.52 -40.16
CA SER A 83 18.01 -18.76 -39.78
C SER A 83 18.86 -20.00 -40.02
N GLY A 84 19.02 -20.81 -38.97
CA GLY A 84 19.87 -22.01 -38.96
C GLY A 84 21.37 -21.75 -39.08
N ALA A 85 21.85 -20.50 -38.98
CA ALA A 85 23.27 -20.19 -39.00
C ALA A 85 23.97 -20.65 -37.70
N ASN A 86 25.27 -20.94 -37.78
CA ASN A 86 26.07 -21.29 -36.62
C ASN A 86 26.96 -20.13 -36.21
N LEU A 87 26.61 -19.41 -35.14
CA LEU A 87 27.40 -18.34 -34.54
C LEU A 87 28.00 -18.75 -33.19
N GLY A 88 28.25 -20.06 -32.98
CA GLY A 88 28.85 -20.54 -31.73
C GLY A 88 30.17 -19.82 -31.42
N LYS A 89 30.29 -19.29 -30.21
CA LYS A 89 31.44 -18.50 -29.74
C LYS A 89 31.75 -17.23 -30.55
N ALA A 90 30.82 -16.75 -31.38
CA ALA A 90 31.00 -15.49 -32.10
C ALA A 90 30.99 -14.30 -31.14
N ASP A 91 31.73 -13.25 -31.49
CA ASP A 91 31.73 -11.96 -30.78
C ASP A 91 30.74 -11.02 -31.46
N LEU A 92 29.57 -10.83 -30.88
CA LEU A 92 28.47 -9.97 -31.33
C LEU A 92 28.27 -8.77 -30.39
N ARG A 93 29.28 -8.41 -29.58
CA ARG A 93 29.16 -7.32 -28.62
C ARG A 93 28.79 -6.02 -29.34
N MET A 94 27.78 -5.33 -28.81
CA MET A 94 27.24 -4.08 -29.36
C MET A 94 26.72 -4.18 -30.82
N ALA A 95 26.52 -5.39 -31.34
CA ALA A 95 25.96 -5.57 -32.69
C ALA A 95 24.49 -5.11 -32.75
N GLN A 96 24.08 -4.59 -33.91
CA GLN A 96 22.69 -4.23 -34.18
C GLN A 96 22.03 -5.40 -34.92
N LEU A 97 21.03 -6.03 -34.32
CA LEU A 97 20.30 -7.21 -34.82
C LEU A 97 18.78 -6.94 -34.81
N GLU A 98 18.38 -5.69 -34.92
CA GLU A 98 16.97 -5.31 -34.87
C GLU A 98 16.21 -6.01 -36.00
N ALA A 99 15.11 -6.68 -35.64
CA ALA A 99 14.27 -7.46 -36.55
C ALA A 99 15.01 -8.52 -37.39
N ALA A 100 16.19 -8.98 -36.94
CA ALA A 100 16.90 -10.08 -37.58
C ALA A 100 16.17 -11.43 -37.35
N ASP A 101 16.26 -12.33 -38.32
CA ASP A 101 15.78 -13.72 -38.21
C ASP A 101 16.92 -14.65 -37.82
N LEU A 102 17.01 -14.99 -36.53
CA LEU A 102 17.94 -15.96 -35.95
C LEU A 102 17.23 -17.27 -35.57
N SER A 103 16.03 -17.54 -36.11
CA SER A 103 15.29 -18.76 -35.80
C SER A 103 16.16 -20.00 -36.07
N TRP A 104 16.20 -20.97 -35.16
CA TRP A 104 17.02 -22.19 -35.27
C TRP A 104 18.54 -21.97 -35.30
N ALA A 105 19.04 -20.75 -35.07
CA ALA A 105 20.47 -20.49 -35.07
C ALA A 105 21.16 -21.05 -33.82
N VAL A 106 22.45 -21.34 -33.94
CA VAL A 106 23.29 -21.81 -32.82
C VAL A 106 24.20 -20.68 -32.36
N LEU A 107 23.97 -20.16 -31.16
CA LEU A 107 24.74 -19.09 -30.52
C LEU A 107 25.33 -19.53 -29.17
N GLN A 108 25.55 -20.84 -28.99
CA GLN A 108 26.16 -21.37 -27.77
C GLN A 108 27.50 -20.66 -27.48
N GLU A 109 27.66 -20.19 -26.24
CA GLU A 109 28.84 -19.43 -25.77
C GLU A 109 29.15 -18.14 -26.57
N ALA A 110 28.25 -17.64 -27.40
CA ALA A 110 28.44 -16.37 -28.10
C ALA A 110 28.38 -15.17 -27.13
N ASP A 111 29.07 -14.08 -27.48
CA ASP A 111 29.05 -12.84 -26.70
C ASP A 111 28.20 -11.78 -27.39
N LEU A 112 26.96 -11.61 -26.93
CA LEU A 112 25.98 -10.62 -27.37
C LEU A 112 25.85 -9.46 -26.36
N SER A 113 26.87 -9.23 -25.51
CA SER A 113 26.78 -8.17 -24.49
C SER A 113 26.53 -6.80 -25.13
N GLY A 114 25.48 -6.11 -24.69
CA GLY A 114 25.05 -4.82 -25.24
C GLY A 114 24.49 -4.85 -26.67
N ALA A 115 24.23 -6.04 -27.23
CA ALA A 115 23.62 -6.15 -28.56
C ALA A 115 22.15 -5.69 -28.56
N ASN A 116 21.70 -5.15 -29.68
CA ASN A 116 20.30 -4.78 -29.90
C ASN A 116 19.58 -5.85 -30.72
N LEU A 117 18.79 -6.70 -30.08
CA LEU A 117 17.96 -7.77 -30.66
C LEU A 117 16.46 -7.40 -30.61
N GLN A 118 16.12 -6.11 -30.56
CA GLN A 118 14.73 -5.67 -30.52
C GLN A 118 13.94 -6.26 -31.69
N ALA A 119 12.77 -6.84 -31.40
CA ALA A 119 11.88 -7.49 -32.36
C ALA A 119 12.55 -8.61 -33.22
N ALA A 120 13.69 -9.14 -32.79
CA ALA A 120 14.35 -10.24 -33.49
C ALA A 120 13.54 -11.54 -33.34
N LYS A 121 13.59 -12.39 -34.37
CA LYS A 121 13.03 -13.74 -34.34
C LYS A 121 14.11 -14.71 -33.89
N LEU A 122 13.90 -15.34 -32.75
CA LEU A 122 14.83 -16.22 -32.05
C LEU A 122 14.14 -17.54 -31.66
N ASP A 123 13.06 -17.91 -32.34
CA ASP A 123 12.35 -19.17 -32.07
C ASP A 123 13.30 -20.36 -32.23
N GLN A 124 13.29 -21.24 -31.22
CA GLN A 124 14.16 -22.41 -31.13
C GLN A 124 15.67 -22.12 -31.30
N VAL A 125 16.11 -20.91 -30.98
CA VAL A 125 17.53 -20.55 -30.97
C VAL A 125 18.26 -21.28 -29.83
N ASN A 126 19.51 -21.65 -30.05
CA ASN A 126 20.37 -22.15 -28.98
C ASN A 126 21.33 -21.07 -28.46
N LEU A 127 21.00 -20.44 -27.34
CA LEU A 127 21.77 -19.43 -26.61
C LEU A 127 22.39 -19.99 -25.31
N GLU A 128 22.56 -21.31 -25.19
CA GLU A 128 23.15 -21.92 -23.99
C GLU A 128 24.51 -21.27 -23.66
N ARG A 129 24.66 -20.82 -22.41
CA ARG A 129 25.87 -20.15 -21.89
C ARG A 129 26.28 -18.89 -22.65
N ALA A 130 25.40 -18.31 -23.48
CA ALA A 130 25.65 -17.06 -24.16
C ALA A 130 25.72 -15.89 -23.15
N LYS A 131 26.49 -14.86 -23.50
CA LYS A 131 26.54 -13.61 -22.73
C LYS A 131 25.64 -12.59 -23.39
N LEU A 132 24.61 -12.14 -22.68
CA LEU A 132 23.59 -11.19 -23.13
C LEU A 132 23.46 -10.03 -22.15
N SER A 133 24.47 -9.78 -21.30
CA SER A 133 24.40 -8.71 -20.31
C SER A 133 24.19 -7.35 -21.00
N ASN A 134 23.25 -6.55 -20.48
CA ASN A 134 22.87 -5.24 -21.04
C ASN A 134 22.34 -5.28 -22.50
N SER A 135 21.97 -6.45 -23.02
CA SER A 135 21.36 -6.54 -24.35
C SER A 135 19.89 -6.12 -24.34
N CYS A 136 19.38 -5.67 -25.49
CA CYS A 136 17.98 -5.35 -25.68
C CYS A 136 17.30 -6.47 -26.49
N LEU A 137 16.39 -7.22 -25.88
CA LEU A 137 15.51 -8.21 -26.51
C LEU A 137 14.02 -7.79 -26.43
N ALA A 138 13.75 -6.49 -26.35
CA ALA A 138 12.37 -6.00 -26.26
C ALA A 138 11.54 -6.49 -27.46
N ALA A 139 10.36 -7.04 -27.19
CA ALA A 139 9.46 -7.64 -28.18
C ALA A 139 10.09 -8.74 -29.06
N ALA A 140 11.18 -9.38 -28.63
CA ALA A 140 11.78 -10.50 -29.36
C ALA A 140 10.91 -11.77 -29.23
N GLU A 141 10.89 -12.59 -30.28
CA GLU A 141 10.23 -13.89 -30.31
C GLU A 141 11.23 -14.99 -29.94
N LEU A 142 11.11 -15.59 -28.76
CA LEU A 142 12.04 -16.54 -28.15
C LEU A 142 11.31 -17.86 -27.79
N MET A 143 10.28 -18.23 -28.55
CA MET A 143 9.50 -19.42 -28.25
C MET A 143 10.40 -20.66 -28.32
N GLU A 144 10.34 -21.51 -27.29
CA GLU A 144 11.17 -22.73 -27.16
C GLU A 144 12.70 -22.46 -27.23
N ALA A 145 13.15 -21.23 -27.00
CA ALA A 145 14.58 -20.90 -27.02
C ALA A 145 15.35 -21.59 -25.88
N ASN A 146 16.58 -22.03 -26.16
CA ASN A 146 17.49 -22.58 -25.15
C ASN A 146 18.41 -21.49 -24.59
N LEU A 147 18.10 -20.97 -23.41
CA LEU A 147 18.83 -19.95 -22.66
C LEU A 147 19.50 -20.50 -21.39
N ARG A 148 19.66 -21.83 -21.29
CA ARG A 148 20.29 -22.48 -20.13
C ARG A 148 21.62 -21.84 -19.80
N ARG A 149 21.80 -21.46 -18.53
CA ARG A 149 23.04 -20.83 -18.02
C ARG A 149 23.49 -19.57 -18.79
N ALA A 150 22.60 -18.95 -19.55
CA ALA A 150 22.90 -17.68 -20.22
C ALA A 150 23.00 -16.55 -19.18
N ASN A 151 23.82 -15.55 -19.47
CA ASN A 151 23.93 -14.36 -18.65
C ASN A 151 23.14 -13.20 -19.28
N LEU A 152 21.96 -12.92 -18.75
CA LEU A 152 21.07 -11.81 -19.13
C LEU A 152 21.03 -10.71 -18.05
N THR A 153 22.10 -10.54 -17.27
CA THR A 153 22.15 -9.49 -16.24
C THR A 153 21.85 -8.13 -16.87
N SER A 154 20.89 -7.41 -16.28
CA SER A 154 20.44 -6.08 -16.75
C SER A 154 19.98 -6.04 -18.22
N ALA A 155 19.56 -7.17 -18.80
CA ALA A 155 18.98 -7.20 -20.14
C ALA A 155 17.52 -6.72 -20.13
N THR A 156 17.06 -6.17 -21.26
CA THR A 156 15.65 -5.78 -21.45
C THR A 156 14.93 -6.83 -22.29
N LEU A 157 13.98 -7.54 -21.71
CA LEU A 157 13.10 -8.52 -22.35
C LEU A 157 11.63 -8.08 -22.30
N ASP A 158 11.38 -6.78 -22.21
CA ASP A 158 10.01 -6.24 -22.12
C ASP A 158 9.17 -6.71 -23.31
N ARG A 159 7.99 -7.27 -23.02
CA ARG A 159 7.06 -7.85 -23.99
C ARG A 159 7.66 -8.92 -24.91
N ALA A 160 8.79 -9.52 -24.53
CA ALA A 160 9.35 -10.65 -25.25
C ALA A 160 8.46 -11.89 -25.07
N ASN A 161 8.43 -12.74 -26.10
CA ASN A 161 7.72 -14.01 -26.07
C ASN A 161 8.68 -15.16 -25.77
N LEU A 162 8.73 -15.58 -24.51
CA LEU A 162 9.57 -16.67 -23.97
C LEU A 162 8.73 -17.93 -23.67
N ARG A 163 7.58 -18.10 -24.33
CA ARG A 163 6.73 -19.28 -24.13
C ARG A 163 7.55 -20.55 -24.34
N GLU A 164 7.43 -21.49 -23.39
CA GLU A 164 8.11 -22.79 -23.41
C GLU A 164 9.66 -22.71 -23.50
N ALA A 165 10.25 -21.55 -23.20
CA ALA A 165 11.71 -21.37 -23.21
C ALA A 165 12.41 -22.10 -22.05
N HIS A 166 13.68 -22.45 -22.26
CA HIS A 166 14.54 -23.14 -21.30
C HIS A 166 15.55 -22.17 -20.68
N LEU A 167 15.33 -21.73 -19.44
CA LEU A 167 16.15 -20.75 -18.72
C LEU A 167 16.78 -21.34 -17.44
N GLU A 168 16.96 -22.66 -17.38
CA GLU A 168 17.51 -23.31 -16.19
C GLU A 168 18.89 -22.72 -15.84
N GLU A 169 19.07 -22.33 -14.58
CA GLU A 169 20.28 -21.69 -14.04
C GLU A 169 20.73 -20.41 -14.80
N ALA A 170 19.85 -19.78 -15.59
CA ALA A 170 20.15 -18.51 -16.25
C ALA A 170 20.25 -17.37 -15.23
N ASN A 171 21.08 -16.36 -15.53
CA ASN A 171 21.22 -15.17 -14.69
C ASN A 171 20.46 -13.99 -15.31
N LEU A 172 19.33 -13.63 -14.71
CA LEU A 172 18.46 -12.50 -15.06
C LEU A 172 18.43 -11.43 -13.94
N ARG A 173 19.49 -11.32 -13.13
CA ARG A 173 19.57 -10.28 -12.09
C ARG A 173 19.41 -8.90 -12.73
N GLU A 174 18.56 -8.07 -12.11
CA GLU A 174 18.24 -6.71 -12.57
C GLU A 174 17.67 -6.62 -14.00
N ALA A 175 17.27 -7.74 -14.61
CA ALA A 175 16.67 -7.73 -15.94
C ALA A 175 15.25 -7.15 -15.90
N SER A 176 14.84 -6.51 -17.00
CA SER A 176 13.46 -6.06 -17.20
C SER A 176 12.72 -7.09 -18.05
N LEU A 177 11.59 -7.57 -17.56
CA LEU A 177 10.69 -8.54 -18.21
C LEU A 177 9.25 -8.02 -18.17
N ILE A 178 9.05 -6.70 -18.27
CA ILE A 178 7.73 -6.10 -18.12
C ILE A 178 6.81 -6.61 -19.23
N GLY A 179 5.68 -7.21 -18.86
CA GLY A 179 4.72 -7.77 -19.80
C GLY A 179 5.27 -8.90 -20.67
N ALA A 180 6.38 -9.53 -20.29
CA ALA A 180 6.91 -10.68 -21.02
C ALA A 180 5.99 -11.90 -20.88
N ASN A 181 5.93 -12.73 -21.92
CA ASN A 181 5.19 -13.99 -21.91
C ASN A 181 6.15 -15.15 -21.61
N LEU A 182 6.04 -15.75 -20.43
CA LEU A 182 6.83 -16.89 -19.96
C LEU A 182 5.96 -18.13 -19.71
N ILE A 183 4.80 -18.24 -20.37
CA ILE A 183 3.90 -19.38 -20.17
C ILE A 183 4.66 -20.70 -20.41
N GLU A 184 4.56 -21.61 -19.44
CA GLU A 184 5.17 -22.95 -19.50
C GLU A 184 6.71 -22.95 -19.68
N ALA A 185 7.38 -21.83 -19.45
CA ALA A 185 8.84 -21.76 -19.46
C ALA A 185 9.46 -22.49 -18.26
N ASN A 186 10.67 -23.01 -18.43
CA ASN A 186 11.43 -23.66 -17.38
C ASN A 186 12.51 -22.72 -16.82
N LEU A 187 12.28 -22.19 -15.62
CA LEU A 187 13.14 -21.28 -14.88
C LEU A 187 13.71 -21.93 -13.60
N ASN A 188 13.92 -23.25 -13.61
CA ASN A 188 14.53 -23.95 -12.47
C ASN A 188 15.89 -23.37 -12.09
N GLY A 189 16.05 -22.99 -10.81
CA GLY A 189 17.29 -22.43 -10.27
C GLY A 189 17.73 -21.10 -10.91
N VAL A 190 16.81 -20.38 -11.56
CA VAL A 190 17.12 -19.08 -12.19
C VAL A 190 17.49 -18.02 -11.14
N TYR A 191 18.33 -17.06 -11.51
CA TYR A 191 18.64 -15.89 -10.70
C TYR A 191 17.87 -14.67 -11.21
N LEU A 192 16.85 -14.23 -10.47
CA LEU A 192 15.96 -13.11 -10.77
C LEU A 192 16.00 -12.00 -9.69
N ARG A 193 17.05 -11.97 -8.86
CA ARG A 193 17.17 -10.93 -7.83
C ARG A 193 17.05 -9.53 -8.46
N GLN A 194 16.16 -8.70 -7.90
CA GLN A 194 15.86 -7.35 -8.37
C GLN A 194 15.37 -7.26 -9.84
N ALA A 195 14.96 -8.37 -10.45
CA ALA A 195 14.35 -8.35 -11.78
C ALA A 195 12.95 -7.74 -11.74
N ASN A 196 12.54 -7.11 -12.83
CA ASN A 196 11.21 -6.52 -12.99
C ASN A 196 10.33 -7.38 -13.90
N LEU A 197 9.41 -8.13 -13.31
CA LEU A 197 8.41 -8.99 -13.93
C LEU A 197 7.00 -8.39 -13.85
N THR A 198 6.88 -7.06 -13.74
CA THR A 198 5.58 -6.38 -13.69
C THR A 198 4.72 -6.79 -14.90
N GLU A 199 3.47 -7.20 -14.65
CA GLU A 199 2.52 -7.64 -15.68
C GLU A 199 3.00 -8.83 -16.54
N ALA A 200 4.06 -9.54 -16.16
CA ALA A 200 4.51 -10.72 -16.89
C ALA A 200 3.51 -11.88 -16.75
N ASP A 201 3.34 -12.65 -17.83
CA ASP A 201 2.58 -13.88 -17.82
C ASP A 201 3.51 -15.05 -17.49
N LEU A 202 3.38 -15.59 -16.29
CA LEU A 202 4.15 -16.70 -15.73
C LEU A 202 3.24 -17.93 -15.53
N HIS A 203 2.14 -18.04 -16.30
CA HIS A 203 1.20 -19.14 -16.16
C HIS A 203 1.92 -20.49 -16.35
N ARG A 204 1.76 -21.41 -15.37
CA ARG A 204 2.40 -22.74 -15.37
C ARG A 204 3.93 -22.75 -15.51
N VAL A 205 4.59 -21.64 -15.19
CA VAL A 205 6.06 -21.57 -15.16
C VAL A 205 6.64 -22.49 -14.09
N VAL A 206 7.84 -23.02 -14.33
CA VAL A 206 8.60 -23.78 -13.32
C VAL A 206 9.72 -22.91 -12.75
N LEU A 207 9.65 -22.60 -11.47
CA LEU A 207 10.55 -21.69 -10.72
C LEU A 207 11.16 -22.39 -9.49
N THR A 208 11.28 -23.71 -9.49
CA THR A 208 11.78 -24.46 -8.33
C THR A 208 13.19 -24.00 -7.97
N GLY A 209 13.39 -23.59 -6.72
CA GLY A 209 14.67 -23.09 -6.20
C GLY A 209 15.18 -21.77 -6.82
N ALA A 210 14.33 -20.99 -7.50
CA ALA A 210 14.71 -19.70 -8.06
C ALA A 210 15.06 -18.67 -6.97
N ASP A 211 16.06 -17.81 -7.21
CA ASP A 211 16.35 -16.62 -6.39
C ASP A 211 15.65 -15.40 -6.98
N MET A 212 14.49 -15.04 -6.43
CA MET A 212 13.69 -13.87 -6.82
C MET A 212 13.64 -12.82 -5.70
N SER A 213 14.68 -12.77 -4.86
CA SER A 213 14.77 -11.79 -3.77
C SER A 213 14.65 -10.36 -4.33
N GLU A 214 13.82 -9.52 -3.72
CA GLU A 214 13.58 -8.13 -4.13
C GLU A 214 13.07 -7.98 -5.59
N ALA A 215 12.59 -9.06 -6.23
CA ALA A 215 11.98 -8.98 -7.56
C ALA A 215 10.64 -8.24 -7.51
N ILE A 216 10.27 -7.60 -8.63
CA ILE A 216 9.00 -6.88 -8.80
C ILE A 216 8.07 -7.73 -9.67
N LEU A 217 7.02 -8.29 -9.10
CA LEU A 217 6.00 -9.12 -9.74
C LEU A 217 4.60 -8.48 -9.64
N THR A 218 4.52 -7.15 -9.53
CA THR A 218 3.25 -6.43 -9.46
C THR A 218 2.35 -6.79 -10.64
N ASN A 219 1.10 -7.18 -10.38
CA ASN A 219 0.14 -7.64 -11.39
C ASN A 219 0.58 -8.84 -12.27
N ALA A 220 1.65 -9.56 -11.92
CA ALA A 220 2.08 -10.72 -12.70
C ALA A 220 1.12 -11.91 -12.53
N ASP A 221 0.98 -12.76 -13.55
CA ASP A 221 0.18 -13.99 -13.48
C ASP A 221 1.05 -15.23 -13.27
N LEU A 222 1.17 -15.69 -12.03
CA LEU A 222 1.82 -16.94 -11.64
C LEU A 222 0.82 -18.09 -11.41
N SER A 223 -0.39 -18.03 -11.99
CA SER A 223 -1.39 -19.08 -11.78
C SER A 223 -0.87 -20.45 -12.21
N ARG A 224 -1.07 -21.46 -11.36
CA ARG A 224 -0.66 -22.86 -11.59
C ARG A 224 0.84 -23.07 -11.82
N SER A 225 1.67 -22.10 -11.45
CA SER A 225 3.13 -22.21 -11.51
C SER A 225 3.68 -23.07 -10.37
N ASN A 226 4.95 -23.46 -10.48
CA ASN A 226 5.67 -24.22 -9.45
C ASN A 226 6.86 -23.42 -8.90
N LEU A 227 6.68 -22.80 -7.73
CA LEU A 227 7.69 -22.02 -7.00
C LEU A 227 8.26 -22.78 -5.78
N ALA A 228 8.16 -24.10 -5.73
CA ALA A 228 8.61 -24.84 -4.56
C ALA A 228 10.07 -24.52 -4.19
N GLY A 229 10.31 -24.16 -2.93
CA GLY A 229 11.63 -23.78 -2.42
C GLY A 229 12.23 -22.49 -3.01
N ALA A 230 11.46 -21.66 -3.71
CA ALA A 230 11.96 -20.41 -4.26
C ALA A 230 12.18 -19.34 -3.16
N TYR A 231 13.12 -18.44 -3.40
CA TYR A 231 13.44 -17.32 -2.50
C TYR A 231 12.79 -16.03 -3.01
N LEU A 232 11.87 -15.47 -2.24
CA LEU A 232 11.12 -14.24 -2.53
C LEU A 232 11.25 -13.21 -1.40
N LEU A 233 12.41 -13.18 -0.72
CA LEU A 233 12.70 -12.21 0.34
C LEU A 233 12.44 -10.78 -0.17
N LYS A 234 11.52 -10.06 0.48
CA LYS A 234 11.13 -8.68 0.12
C LYS A 234 10.66 -8.50 -1.33
N ALA A 235 10.20 -9.55 -2.00
CA ALA A 235 9.63 -9.43 -3.33
C ALA A 235 8.34 -8.59 -3.29
N SER A 236 8.11 -7.77 -4.31
CA SER A 236 6.85 -7.06 -4.51
C SER A 236 5.92 -7.91 -5.37
N MET A 237 4.84 -8.42 -4.81
CA MET A 237 3.84 -9.25 -5.51
C MET A 237 2.44 -8.66 -5.35
N SER A 238 2.33 -7.33 -5.21
CA SER A 238 1.04 -6.67 -5.08
C SER A 238 0.16 -7.00 -6.28
N LYS A 239 -1.08 -7.44 -6.01
CA LYS A 239 -2.09 -7.85 -7.01
C LYS A 239 -1.66 -8.99 -7.94
N ALA A 240 -0.57 -9.69 -7.65
CA ALA A 240 -0.16 -10.86 -8.43
C ALA A 240 -1.23 -11.97 -8.35
N GLN A 241 -1.40 -12.71 -9.44
CA GLN A 241 -2.26 -13.89 -9.47
C GLN A 241 -1.42 -15.13 -9.19
N LEU A 242 -1.74 -15.87 -8.14
CA LEU A 242 -1.07 -17.13 -7.77
C LEU A 242 -2.10 -18.25 -7.59
N LEU A 243 -3.19 -18.21 -8.35
CA LEU A 243 -4.29 -19.18 -8.27
C LEU A 243 -3.74 -20.59 -8.46
N ARG A 244 -3.89 -21.45 -7.44
CA ARG A 244 -3.41 -22.84 -7.43
C ARG A 244 -1.91 -22.99 -7.75
N ALA A 245 -1.10 -21.99 -7.41
CA ALA A 245 0.36 -22.11 -7.51
C ALA A 245 0.89 -23.07 -6.43
N ASN A 246 1.97 -23.79 -6.75
CA ASN A 246 2.73 -24.54 -5.76
C ASN A 246 3.79 -23.62 -5.14
N LEU A 247 3.62 -23.30 -3.88
CA LEU A 247 4.47 -22.44 -3.05
C LEU A 247 5.01 -23.22 -1.84
N GLN A 248 5.11 -24.55 -1.94
CA GLN A 248 5.63 -25.38 -0.86
C GLN A 248 7.08 -24.98 -0.52
N ASP A 249 7.40 -24.87 0.77
CA ASP A 249 8.74 -24.50 1.26
C ASP A 249 9.26 -23.14 0.73
N VAL A 250 8.38 -22.25 0.22
CA VAL A 250 8.79 -20.95 -0.32
C VAL A 250 9.21 -19.96 0.77
N TYR A 251 10.19 -19.10 0.49
CA TYR A 251 10.64 -18.06 1.41
C TYR A 251 10.09 -16.67 1.02
N LEU A 252 8.96 -16.27 1.62
CA LEU A 252 8.26 -15.00 1.40
C LEU A 252 8.51 -13.97 2.52
N LEU A 253 9.60 -14.10 3.27
CA LEU A 253 9.96 -13.20 4.37
C LEU A 253 9.87 -11.73 3.92
N ARG A 254 9.01 -10.94 4.58
CA ARG A 254 8.77 -9.51 4.31
C ARG A 254 8.34 -9.18 2.88
N ALA A 255 7.76 -10.14 2.15
CA ALA A 255 7.20 -9.90 0.82
C ALA A 255 5.94 -9.02 0.91
N ASP A 256 5.72 -8.20 -0.13
CA ASP A 256 4.46 -7.47 -0.32
C ASP A 256 3.51 -8.33 -1.15
N LEU A 257 2.45 -8.84 -0.52
CA LEU A 257 1.40 -9.65 -1.13
C LEU A 257 0.08 -8.86 -1.24
N ASN A 258 0.07 -7.54 -1.02
CA ASN A 258 -1.17 -6.78 -0.91
C ASN A 258 -2.04 -6.91 -2.18
N GLY A 259 -3.28 -7.36 -2.01
CA GLY A 259 -4.23 -7.60 -3.10
C GLY A 259 -3.95 -8.85 -3.94
N ALA A 260 -2.96 -9.67 -3.58
CA ALA A 260 -2.62 -10.87 -4.34
C ALA A 260 -3.71 -11.95 -4.22
N ASN A 261 -3.83 -12.79 -5.24
CA ASN A 261 -4.79 -13.88 -5.28
C ASN A 261 -4.09 -15.24 -5.17
N LEU A 262 -4.05 -15.80 -3.96
CA LEU A 262 -3.47 -17.10 -3.64
C LEU A 262 -4.55 -18.18 -3.45
N ARG A 263 -5.74 -18.02 -4.06
CA ARG A 263 -6.82 -18.98 -3.88
C ARG A 263 -6.38 -20.39 -4.27
N GLY A 264 -6.58 -21.35 -3.37
CA GLY A 264 -6.23 -22.76 -3.58
C GLY A 264 -4.73 -23.02 -3.80
N ALA A 265 -3.85 -22.08 -3.45
CA ALA A 265 -2.41 -22.27 -3.54
C ALA A 265 -1.90 -23.22 -2.45
N ASP A 266 -0.84 -23.95 -2.74
CA ASP A 266 -0.16 -24.83 -1.79
C ASP A 266 0.99 -24.09 -1.12
N LEU A 267 0.80 -23.64 0.11
CA LEU A 267 1.75 -22.88 0.93
C LEU A 267 2.31 -23.74 2.07
N ARG A 268 2.29 -25.07 1.95
CA ARG A 268 2.76 -25.95 3.01
C ARG A 268 4.22 -25.65 3.35
N ARG A 269 4.51 -25.45 4.64
CA ARG A 269 5.85 -25.07 5.14
C ARG A 269 6.43 -23.79 4.54
N ALA A 270 5.61 -22.94 3.92
CA ALA A 270 6.05 -21.64 3.44
C ALA A 270 6.40 -20.71 4.60
N ASP A 271 7.40 -19.85 4.40
CA ASP A 271 7.75 -18.79 5.36
C ASP A 271 7.22 -17.43 4.88
N LEU A 272 6.08 -17.00 5.43
CA LEU A 272 5.46 -15.69 5.19
C LEU A 272 5.73 -14.70 6.33
N SER A 273 6.79 -14.91 7.11
CA SER A 273 7.07 -14.06 8.26
C SER A 273 7.24 -12.58 7.83
N GLY A 274 6.62 -11.65 8.54
CA GLY A 274 6.64 -10.23 8.24
C GLY A 274 6.00 -9.83 6.90
N ALA A 275 5.32 -10.73 6.20
CA ALA A 275 4.70 -10.42 4.92
C ALA A 275 3.46 -9.52 5.08
N TYR A 276 3.21 -8.69 4.07
CA TYR A 276 2.03 -7.80 4.01
C TYR A 276 0.93 -8.46 3.17
N LEU A 277 -0.17 -8.85 3.81
CA LEU A 277 -1.26 -9.63 3.21
C LEU A 277 -2.57 -8.83 3.15
N SER A 278 -2.50 -7.50 3.05
CA SER A 278 -3.72 -6.67 3.01
C SER A 278 -4.53 -6.98 1.75
N ASP A 279 -5.84 -7.11 1.86
CA ASP A 279 -6.75 -7.43 0.73
C ASP A 279 -6.37 -8.71 -0.04
N THR A 280 -5.56 -9.59 0.56
CA THR A 280 -5.09 -10.83 -0.08
C THR A 280 -6.15 -11.92 0.01
N SER A 281 -6.32 -12.69 -1.07
CA SER A 281 -7.16 -13.89 -1.06
C SER A 281 -6.33 -15.14 -0.82
N LEU A 282 -6.47 -15.74 0.36
CA LEU A 282 -5.94 -17.05 0.74
C LEU A 282 -7.03 -18.12 0.82
N SER A 283 -8.21 -17.85 0.24
CA SER A 283 -9.33 -18.79 0.25
C SER A 283 -8.92 -20.16 -0.30
N GLU A 284 -9.34 -21.24 0.36
CA GLU A 284 -9.03 -22.64 0.00
C GLU A 284 -7.52 -22.97 -0.07
N ALA A 285 -6.62 -22.07 0.34
CA ALA A 285 -5.18 -22.31 0.31
C ALA A 285 -4.74 -23.27 1.42
N ASP A 286 -3.65 -24.01 1.19
CA ASP A 286 -3.07 -24.91 2.18
C ASP A 286 -1.84 -24.28 2.83
N LEU A 287 -2.01 -23.72 4.03
CA LEU A 287 -0.95 -23.15 4.86
C LEU A 287 -0.51 -24.12 5.98
N SER A 288 -0.68 -25.43 5.79
CA SER A 288 -0.29 -26.39 6.82
C SER A 288 1.22 -26.30 7.11
N ASP A 289 1.57 -26.23 8.38
CA ASP A 289 2.94 -26.05 8.87
C ASP A 289 3.66 -24.77 8.35
N ALA A 290 2.92 -23.78 7.84
CA ALA A 290 3.50 -22.51 7.38
C ALA A 290 3.86 -21.57 8.54
N TYR A 291 4.72 -20.60 8.28
CA TYR A 291 5.14 -19.57 9.23
C TYR A 291 4.53 -18.22 8.85
N LEU A 292 3.76 -17.63 9.76
CA LEU A 292 3.09 -16.33 9.62
C LEU A 292 3.57 -15.33 10.70
N LEU A 293 4.82 -15.49 11.18
CA LEU A 293 5.33 -14.67 12.28
C LEU A 293 5.32 -13.20 11.92
N GLU A 294 4.82 -12.34 12.81
CA GLU A 294 4.84 -10.87 12.59
C GLU A 294 4.16 -10.43 11.27
N SER A 295 3.32 -11.28 10.67
CA SER A 295 2.64 -10.97 9.41
C SER A 295 1.45 -10.02 9.61
N HIS A 296 1.07 -9.30 8.56
CA HIS A 296 -0.02 -8.31 8.58
C HIS A 296 -1.18 -8.75 7.70
N LEU A 297 -2.29 -9.18 8.32
CA LEU A 297 -3.49 -9.66 7.64
C LEU A 297 -4.62 -8.64 7.85
N ILE A 298 -4.80 -7.75 6.86
CA ILE A 298 -5.82 -6.69 6.88
C ILE A 298 -6.83 -6.95 5.76
N ARG A 299 -8.10 -7.20 6.08
CA ARG A 299 -9.12 -7.60 5.08
C ARG A 299 -8.68 -8.80 4.25
N THR A 300 -7.91 -9.71 4.83
CA THR A 300 -7.44 -10.93 4.18
C THR A 300 -8.57 -11.96 4.17
N ASN A 301 -8.79 -12.62 3.03
CA ASN A 301 -9.79 -13.69 2.94
C ASN A 301 -9.13 -15.04 3.24
N LEU A 302 -9.52 -15.67 4.36
CA LEU A 302 -9.02 -16.98 4.81
C LEU A 302 -10.07 -18.10 4.69
N ASP A 303 -11.14 -17.90 3.93
CA ASP A 303 -12.25 -18.84 3.83
C ASP A 303 -11.80 -20.21 3.31
N GLY A 304 -12.02 -21.27 4.09
CA GLY A 304 -11.64 -22.64 3.74
C GLY A 304 -10.13 -22.90 3.73
N ALA A 305 -9.31 -21.94 4.18
CA ALA A 305 -7.86 -22.12 4.28
C ALA A 305 -7.54 -23.23 5.28
N GLN A 306 -6.57 -24.07 4.93
CA GLN A 306 -6.03 -25.11 5.82
C GLN A 306 -4.87 -24.50 6.60
N MET A 307 -4.93 -24.50 7.93
CA MET A 307 -3.90 -23.86 8.76
C MET A 307 -3.39 -24.75 9.88
N THR A 308 -3.57 -26.07 9.76
CA THR A 308 -3.11 -27.00 10.80
C THR A 308 -1.58 -26.95 10.91
N GLY A 309 -1.07 -26.72 12.12
CA GLY A 309 0.37 -26.62 12.38
C GLY A 309 0.99 -25.28 12.00
N CYS A 310 0.19 -24.30 11.55
CA CYS A 310 0.71 -22.99 11.21
C CYS A 310 1.20 -22.23 12.46
N CYS A 311 2.34 -21.53 12.34
CA CYS A 311 2.92 -20.70 13.38
C CYS A 311 2.50 -19.24 13.19
N ILE A 312 1.65 -18.74 14.08
CA ILE A 312 0.99 -17.42 14.01
C ILE A 312 1.51 -16.43 15.07
N ALA A 313 2.73 -16.65 15.57
CA ALA A 313 3.34 -15.82 16.60
C ALA A 313 3.40 -14.34 16.18
N ASN A 314 2.80 -13.46 16.98
CA ASN A 314 2.74 -12.01 16.74
C ASN A 314 2.14 -11.59 15.38
N TRP A 315 1.32 -12.41 14.74
CA TRP A 315 0.58 -11.96 13.56
C TRP A 315 -0.45 -10.87 13.94
N HIS A 316 -0.77 -10.00 12.99
CA HIS A 316 -1.73 -8.91 13.18
C HIS A 316 -2.95 -9.15 12.30
N LEU A 317 -4.12 -9.23 12.92
CA LEU A 317 -5.40 -9.35 12.24
C LEU A 317 -6.19 -8.04 12.33
N GLU A 318 -6.70 -7.56 11.19
CA GLU A 318 -7.64 -6.45 11.13
C GLU A 318 -8.71 -6.75 10.07
N ASN A 319 -9.99 -6.65 10.41
CA ASN A 319 -11.11 -6.89 9.49
C ASN A 319 -10.99 -8.23 8.72
N THR A 320 -10.46 -9.27 9.36
CA THR A 320 -10.20 -10.60 8.78
C THR A 320 -11.04 -11.64 9.52
N ASP A 321 -11.91 -12.33 8.78
CA ASP A 321 -12.80 -13.37 9.30
C ASP A 321 -12.04 -14.71 9.42
N CYS A 322 -12.01 -15.28 10.62
CA CYS A 322 -11.35 -16.55 10.91
C CYS A 322 -12.33 -17.73 11.10
N SER A 323 -13.64 -17.49 11.00
CA SER A 323 -14.69 -18.47 11.32
C SER A 323 -14.72 -19.69 10.40
N ARG A 324 -14.25 -19.53 9.14
CA ARG A 324 -14.26 -20.55 8.09
C ARG A 324 -12.90 -21.18 7.82
N ILE A 325 -11.94 -21.02 8.72
CA ILE A 325 -10.62 -21.66 8.63
C ILE A 325 -10.73 -23.12 9.06
N ASN A 326 -10.12 -24.03 8.30
CA ASN A 326 -9.95 -25.42 8.74
C ASN A 326 -8.62 -25.57 9.48
N CYS A 327 -8.68 -25.72 10.80
CA CYS A 327 -7.50 -25.85 11.62
C CYS A 327 -7.74 -26.78 12.81
N ARG A 328 -6.84 -27.73 13.03
CA ARG A 328 -6.82 -28.57 14.24
C ARG A 328 -6.02 -27.96 15.37
N TYR A 329 -4.91 -27.31 15.07
CA TYR A 329 -4.05 -26.62 16.05
C TYR A 329 -3.13 -25.63 15.33
N VAL A 330 -2.65 -24.64 16.08
CA VAL A 330 -1.65 -23.65 15.65
C VAL A 330 -0.53 -23.56 16.68
N PHE A 331 0.55 -22.87 16.34
CA PHE A 331 1.60 -22.49 17.27
C PHE A 331 1.54 -20.98 17.50
N THR A 332 1.44 -20.55 18.76
CA THR A 332 1.34 -19.13 19.13
C THR A 332 2.69 -18.51 19.50
N GLY A 333 3.73 -19.34 19.64
CA GLY A 333 5.09 -18.92 19.94
C GLY A 333 6.10 -19.45 18.92
N PHE A 334 7.31 -18.92 18.97
CA PHE A 334 8.43 -19.39 18.15
C PHE A 334 9.71 -19.33 18.95
N ASP A 335 10.47 -20.43 18.97
CA ASP A 335 11.77 -20.49 19.60
C ASP A 335 12.86 -20.12 18.58
N TYR A 336 13.41 -18.92 18.74
CA TYR A 336 14.47 -18.41 17.87
C TYR A 336 15.81 -19.14 18.04
N THR A 337 16.02 -19.86 19.13
CA THR A 337 17.25 -20.63 19.35
C THR A 337 17.26 -21.93 18.55
N THR A 338 16.13 -22.66 18.58
CA THR A 338 15.96 -23.92 17.84
C THR A 338 15.36 -23.71 16.45
N LYS A 339 14.90 -22.49 16.13
CA LYS A 339 14.17 -22.13 14.91
C LYS A 339 12.94 -23.01 14.69
N SER A 340 12.16 -23.22 15.75
CA SER A 340 11.00 -24.12 15.71
C SER A 340 9.75 -23.48 16.30
N PRO A 341 8.55 -23.81 15.78
CA PRO A 341 7.29 -23.39 16.38
C PRO A 341 7.18 -23.88 17.84
N ALA A 342 6.69 -23.00 18.71
CA ALA A 342 6.48 -23.26 20.12
C ALA A 342 5.03 -22.94 20.52
N ASP A 343 4.63 -23.33 21.73
CA ASP A 343 3.31 -23.03 22.29
C ASP A 343 2.16 -23.52 21.40
N ARG A 344 2.04 -24.85 21.26
CA ARG A 344 0.91 -25.47 20.55
C ARG A 344 -0.39 -25.08 21.24
N TYR A 345 -1.32 -24.50 20.48
CA TYR A 345 -2.65 -24.15 20.91
C TYR A 345 -3.72 -24.88 20.09
N PRO A 346 -4.73 -25.49 20.72
CA PRO A 346 -4.85 -25.79 22.15
C PRO A 346 -3.81 -26.82 22.60
N VAL A 347 -3.51 -26.89 23.90
CA VAL A 347 -2.59 -27.91 24.43
C VAL A 347 -3.32 -29.26 24.52
N GLY A 348 -2.75 -30.30 23.90
CA GLY A 348 -3.20 -31.69 24.07
C GLY A 348 -4.54 -32.08 23.42
N ARG A 349 -5.20 -31.17 22.66
CA ARG A 349 -6.43 -31.45 21.91
C ARG A 349 -6.50 -30.64 20.61
N ASP A 350 -7.53 -30.88 19.82
CA ASP A 350 -7.83 -30.09 18.62
C ASP A 350 -8.73 -28.87 18.96
N LEU A 351 -8.68 -27.85 18.10
CA LEU A 351 -9.52 -26.66 18.13
C LEU A 351 -10.99 -27.03 17.96
N GLU A 352 -11.84 -26.41 18.78
CA GLU A 352 -13.28 -26.39 18.56
C GLU A 352 -13.66 -25.33 17.51
N ALA A 353 -14.84 -25.47 16.91
CA ALA A 353 -15.34 -24.50 15.95
C ALA A 353 -15.39 -23.09 16.55
N GLY A 354 -14.80 -22.11 15.85
CA GLY A 354 -14.70 -20.71 16.31
C GLY A 354 -13.82 -20.48 17.54
N GLU A 355 -13.10 -21.49 18.06
CA GLU A 355 -12.19 -21.30 19.20
C GLU A 355 -11.02 -20.39 18.86
N LEU A 356 -10.42 -20.56 17.68
CA LEU A 356 -9.31 -19.73 17.21
C LEU A 356 -9.73 -18.25 17.11
N GLU A 357 -10.95 -18.00 16.64
CA GLU A 357 -11.52 -16.66 16.53
C GLU A 357 -11.74 -16.05 17.92
N ARG A 358 -12.34 -16.79 18.86
CA ARG A 358 -12.52 -16.33 20.25
C ARG A 358 -11.20 -15.98 20.92
N HIS A 359 -10.18 -16.82 20.74
CA HIS A 359 -8.84 -16.60 21.32
C HIS A 359 -8.23 -15.25 20.93
N TYR A 360 -8.43 -14.81 19.67
CA TYR A 360 -7.93 -13.52 19.19
C TYR A 360 -8.96 -12.37 19.29
N GLN A 361 -10.23 -12.67 19.55
CA GLN A 361 -11.26 -11.67 19.85
C GLN A 361 -11.22 -11.17 21.30
N GLU A 362 -10.71 -11.97 22.25
CA GLU A 362 -10.74 -11.65 23.69
C GLU A 362 -9.84 -10.47 24.11
N ASP A 363 -8.89 -10.02 23.28
CA ASP A 363 -7.95 -8.93 23.63
C ASP A 363 -8.26 -7.55 23.01
N ASN A 364 -9.40 -7.37 22.35
CA ASN A 364 -9.66 -6.14 21.56
C ASN A 364 -10.78 -5.23 22.08
N ALA A 365 -11.38 -5.48 23.25
CA ALA A 365 -12.48 -4.64 23.76
C ALA A 365 -12.07 -3.60 24.81
N VAL A 366 -10.92 -3.77 25.47
CA VAL A 366 -10.45 -2.89 26.55
C VAL A 366 -9.10 -2.28 26.18
N VAL A 367 -9.04 -0.94 26.14
CA VAL A 367 -7.83 -0.19 25.81
C VAL A 367 -7.31 0.50 27.06
N GLU A 368 -6.06 0.22 27.42
CA GLU A 368 -5.38 0.82 28.56
C GLU A 368 -4.52 2.02 28.11
N VAL A 369 -4.78 3.19 28.70
CA VAL A 369 -4.09 4.44 28.41
C VAL A 369 -3.43 4.94 29.69
N TYR A 370 -2.12 5.17 29.64
CA TYR A 370 -1.32 5.64 30.78
C TYR A 370 -0.92 7.09 30.58
N LEU A 371 -1.39 7.99 31.45
CA LEU A 371 -1.02 9.40 31.41
C LEU A 371 0.00 9.72 32.49
N THR A 372 0.97 10.58 32.17
CA THR A 372 1.98 11.08 33.11
C THR A 372 1.43 12.15 34.07
N GLU A 373 0.31 12.76 33.71
CA GLU A 373 -0.40 13.80 34.47
C GLU A 373 -1.90 13.45 34.54
N PRO A 374 -2.62 13.95 35.56
CA PRO A 374 -4.07 13.71 35.66
C PRO A 374 -4.80 14.29 34.43
N PRO A 375 -5.73 13.52 33.81
CA PRO A 375 -6.40 13.95 32.58
C PRO A 375 -7.27 15.19 32.81
N ASN A 376 -7.24 16.12 31.85
CA ASN A 376 -8.31 17.08 31.69
C ASN A 376 -9.52 16.35 31.09
N TRP A 377 -10.53 16.10 31.91
CA TRP A 377 -11.70 15.31 31.53
C TRP A 377 -12.49 15.88 30.35
N GLU A 378 -12.49 17.21 30.19
CA GLU A 378 -13.20 17.89 29.11
C GLU A 378 -12.46 17.67 27.78
N ALA A 379 -11.13 17.89 27.77
CA ALA A 379 -10.30 17.61 26.61
C ALA A 379 -10.31 16.12 26.23
N LEU A 380 -10.31 15.22 27.22
CA LEU A 380 -10.40 13.78 26.99
C LEU A 380 -11.75 13.40 26.38
N ALA A 381 -12.87 13.93 26.88
CA ALA A 381 -14.19 13.66 26.31
C ALA A 381 -14.31 14.10 24.85
N PHE A 382 -13.81 15.30 24.51
CA PHE A 382 -13.75 15.76 23.13
C PHE A 382 -12.80 14.93 22.27
N THR A 383 -11.68 14.48 22.82
CA THR A 383 -10.76 13.56 22.13
C THR A 383 -11.46 12.26 21.77
N LEU A 384 -12.13 11.62 22.72
CA LEU A 384 -12.84 10.37 22.48
C LEU A 384 -13.97 10.56 21.48
N ALA A 385 -14.74 11.66 21.55
CA ALA A 385 -15.81 11.95 20.61
C ALA A 385 -15.31 12.23 19.19
N GLN A 386 -14.19 12.94 19.04
CA GLN A 386 -13.58 13.18 17.74
C GLN A 386 -13.08 11.87 17.10
N LEU A 387 -12.40 11.03 17.88
CA LEU A 387 -11.96 9.71 17.41
C LEU A 387 -13.14 8.81 17.04
N ASP A 388 -14.24 8.90 17.79
CA ASP A 388 -15.47 8.17 17.49
C ASP A 388 -16.08 8.58 16.14
N LEU A 389 -16.03 9.87 15.80
CA LEU A 389 -16.51 10.39 14.52
C LEU A 389 -15.57 10.05 13.35
N GLU A 390 -14.26 10.13 13.56
CA GLU A 390 -13.25 9.88 12.53
C GLU A 390 -13.11 8.39 12.17
N GLU A 391 -13.27 7.51 13.15
CA GLU A 391 -13.02 6.08 13.00
C GLU A 391 -14.32 5.25 13.01
N ASN A 392 -15.39 5.69 12.32
CA ASN A 392 -16.63 4.93 12.12
C ASN A 392 -17.36 4.47 13.41
N ALA A 393 -17.57 5.33 14.40
CA ALA A 393 -18.35 5.05 15.62
C ALA A 393 -17.85 3.84 16.43
N LEU A 394 -16.65 3.97 17.00
CA LEU A 394 -15.99 3.00 17.90
C LEU A 394 -16.74 2.76 19.23
N GLY A 395 -17.64 3.65 19.63
CA GLY A 395 -18.41 3.61 20.87
C GLY A 395 -17.53 3.61 22.13
N LEU A 396 -16.51 4.47 22.17
CA LEU A 396 -15.54 4.52 23.27
C LEU A 396 -16.18 5.03 24.56
N THR A 397 -16.09 4.23 25.63
CA THR A 397 -16.59 4.57 26.97
C THR A 397 -15.49 4.37 28.01
N ILE A 398 -15.48 5.19 29.06
CA ILE A 398 -14.51 5.02 30.17
C ILE A 398 -15.03 3.91 31.10
N LYS A 399 -14.28 2.83 31.21
CA LYS A 399 -14.58 1.68 32.08
C LYS A 399 -14.05 1.90 33.50
N ALA A 400 -12.83 2.42 33.63
CA ALA A 400 -12.20 2.67 34.93
C ALA A 400 -11.11 3.73 34.84
N TYR A 401 -10.85 4.40 35.97
CA TYR A 401 -9.73 5.31 36.18
C TYR A 401 -9.03 4.93 37.50
N LYS A 402 -7.72 4.69 37.43
CA LYS A 402 -6.90 4.30 38.59
C LYS A 402 -5.64 5.17 38.66
N PRO A 403 -5.47 6.01 39.71
CA PRO A 403 -4.19 6.64 39.98
C PRO A 403 -3.20 5.60 40.54
N SER A 404 -1.96 5.63 40.05
CA SER A 404 -0.80 4.85 40.53
C SER A 404 0.33 5.80 40.87
N ASP A 405 1.31 5.35 41.67
CA ASP A 405 2.37 6.22 42.23
C ASP A 405 3.13 7.07 41.19
N ASP A 406 3.29 6.58 39.95
CA ASP A 406 4.01 7.27 38.87
C ASP A 406 3.16 7.57 37.61
N ASN A 407 1.91 7.10 37.51
CA ASN A 407 1.08 7.22 36.31
C ASN A 407 -0.43 7.15 36.60
N TYR A 408 -1.24 7.66 35.68
CA TYR A 408 -2.70 7.61 35.72
C TYR A 408 -3.23 6.65 34.64
N LEU A 409 -3.83 5.53 35.05
CA LEU A 409 -4.41 4.54 34.14
C LEU A 409 -5.87 4.85 33.84
N ILE A 410 -6.22 4.95 32.56
CA ILE A 410 -7.58 4.99 32.05
C ILE A 410 -7.83 3.71 31.25
N GLN A 411 -8.86 2.96 31.65
CA GLN A 411 -9.36 1.82 30.88
C GLN A 411 -10.56 2.26 30.06
N LEU A 412 -10.45 2.17 28.74
CA LEU A 412 -11.52 2.45 27.79
C LEU A 412 -12.15 1.13 27.32
N LYS A 413 -13.46 1.15 27.10
CA LYS A 413 -14.19 0.05 26.47
C LYS A 413 -14.76 0.53 25.15
N ALA A 414 -14.47 -0.19 24.08
CA ALA A 414 -15.09 0.01 22.78
C ALA A 414 -16.34 -0.88 22.62
N THR A 415 -17.32 -0.44 21.82
CA THR A 415 -18.50 -1.25 21.50
C THR A 415 -18.21 -2.35 20.48
N ARG A 416 -17.06 -2.28 19.82
CA ARG A 416 -16.54 -3.27 18.87
C ARG A 416 -15.04 -3.52 19.11
N PRO A 417 -14.45 -4.59 18.55
CA PRO A 417 -13.02 -4.85 18.66
C PRO A 417 -12.19 -3.68 18.08
N VAL A 418 -11.19 -3.21 18.83
CA VAL A 418 -10.29 -2.13 18.45
C VAL A 418 -8.84 -2.50 18.74
N ASN A 419 -7.91 -2.04 17.89
CA ASN A 419 -6.47 -2.18 18.15
C ASN A 419 -6.05 -1.22 19.28
N ALA A 420 -5.87 -1.75 20.48
CA ALA A 420 -5.55 -0.95 21.67
C ALA A 420 -4.29 -0.09 21.50
N LYS A 421 -3.22 -0.61 20.90
CA LYS A 421 -1.95 0.13 20.70
C LYS A 421 -2.11 1.27 19.70
N ALA A 422 -2.82 1.04 18.60
CA ALA A 422 -3.07 2.06 17.58
C ALA A 422 -3.97 3.17 18.11
N LEU A 423 -5.05 2.80 18.81
CA LEU A 423 -5.97 3.75 19.43
C LEU A 423 -5.26 4.58 20.51
N THR A 424 -4.46 3.96 21.37
CA THR A 424 -3.65 4.67 22.38
C THR A 424 -2.69 5.67 21.73
N ARG A 425 -1.99 5.29 20.65
CA ARG A 425 -1.14 6.24 19.88
C ARG A 425 -1.95 7.42 19.34
N ARG A 426 -3.14 7.16 18.81
CA ARG A 426 -4.00 8.22 18.27
C ARG A 426 -4.51 9.16 19.36
N ILE A 427 -4.90 8.63 20.51
CA ILE A 427 -5.26 9.43 21.71
C ILE A 427 -4.10 10.37 22.07
N PHE A 428 -2.86 9.88 22.10
CA PHE A 428 -1.68 10.73 22.38
C PHE A 428 -1.38 11.78 21.31
N GLN A 429 -1.83 11.61 20.06
CA GLN A 429 -1.67 12.59 19.00
C GLN A 429 -2.74 13.68 19.03
N VAL A 430 -3.97 13.34 19.40
CA VAL A 430 -5.14 14.22 19.33
C VAL A 430 -5.34 14.98 20.65
N TYR A 431 -5.19 14.31 21.79
CA TYR A 431 -5.44 14.89 23.11
C TYR A 431 -4.67 16.19 23.38
N PRO A 432 -3.35 16.32 23.08
CA PRO A 432 -2.62 17.56 23.34
C PRO A 432 -3.14 18.74 22.52
N LYS A 433 -3.58 18.49 21.27
CA LYS A 433 -4.10 19.53 20.37
C LYS A 433 -5.44 20.07 20.88
N ILE A 434 -6.34 19.17 21.27
CA ILE A 434 -7.63 19.55 21.85
C ILE A 434 -7.43 20.26 23.19
N LEU A 435 -6.56 19.75 24.06
CA LEU A 435 -6.25 20.40 25.33
C LEU A 435 -5.73 21.84 25.12
N GLN A 436 -4.82 22.05 24.16
CA GLN A 436 -4.30 23.38 23.85
C GLN A 436 -5.38 24.32 23.32
N GLN A 437 -6.24 23.85 22.42
CA GLN A 437 -7.36 24.64 21.90
C GLN A 437 -8.35 25.03 23.00
N LEU A 438 -8.67 24.08 23.89
CA LEU A 438 -9.60 24.29 25.00
C LEU A 438 -9.04 25.30 26.00
N LEU A 439 -7.75 25.21 26.33
CA LEU A 439 -7.07 26.18 27.19
C LEU A 439 -7.01 27.58 26.54
N THR A 440 -6.75 27.65 25.24
CA THR A 440 -6.68 28.92 24.49
C THR A 440 -8.04 29.61 24.47
N HIS A 441 -9.10 28.91 24.06
CA HIS A 441 -10.44 29.48 24.02
C HIS A 441 -10.99 29.80 25.40
N ARG A 442 -10.62 29.03 26.44
CA ARG A 442 -10.99 29.36 27.82
C ARG A 442 -10.33 30.65 28.29
N THR A 443 -9.07 30.89 27.96
CA THR A 443 -8.38 32.16 28.26
C THR A 443 -9.01 33.32 27.48
N GLU A 444 -9.36 33.11 26.20
CA GLU A 444 -10.08 34.11 25.41
C GLU A 444 -11.45 34.45 26.02
N ILE A 445 -12.24 33.44 26.39
CA ILE A 445 -13.55 33.61 27.05
C ILE A 445 -13.41 34.32 28.40
N LEU A 446 -12.45 33.93 29.25
CA LEU A 446 -12.22 34.58 30.54
C LEU A 446 -11.79 36.04 30.38
N SER A 447 -10.98 36.34 29.35
CA SER A 447 -10.57 37.71 29.03
C SER A 447 -11.74 38.57 28.50
N LEU A 448 -12.64 37.99 27.71
CA LEU A 448 -13.84 38.65 27.22
C LEU A 448 -14.89 38.89 28.31
N LEU A 449 -14.91 38.05 29.35
CA LEU A 449 -15.81 38.17 30.49
C LEU A 449 -15.27 39.07 31.62
N ALA A 450 -14.08 39.67 31.46
CA ALA A 450 -13.39 40.50 32.45
C ALA A 450 -13.17 39.80 33.82
N ILE A 451 -13.09 38.47 33.83
CA ILE A 451 -12.76 37.68 35.03
C ILE A 451 -11.26 37.40 34.96
N ALA A 452 -10.46 38.12 35.76
CA ALA A 452 -9.02 37.90 35.80
C ALA A 452 -8.70 36.46 36.25
N PRO A 453 -7.75 35.76 35.58
CA PRO A 453 -7.27 34.48 36.07
C PRO A 453 -6.60 34.71 37.43
N GLN A 454 -7.04 33.99 38.47
CA GLN A 454 -6.37 34.03 39.77
C GLN A 454 -4.99 33.39 39.64
N THR A 455 -3.96 34.21 39.41
CA THR A 455 -2.57 33.80 39.49
C THR A 455 -2.09 33.82 40.93
N LYS A 456 -1.68 32.65 41.46
CA LYS A 456 -0.62 32.61 42.46
C LYS A 456 0.71 32.98 41.77
N GLN A 457 1.45 33.82 42.47
CA GLN A 457 2.66 34.54 42.08
C GLN A 457 3.78 33.68 41.49
N SER A 458 4.48 34.21 40.47
CA SER A 458 5.87 34.65 40.62
C SER A 458 6.39 35.39 39.37
N ASP A 459 7.18 36.42 39.65
CA ASP A 459 8.27 37.01 38.86
C ASP A 459 8.07 38.17 37.86
N VAL A 460 8.62 39.31 38.33
CA VAL A 460 9.64 40.20 37.74
C VAL A 460 9.42 40.81 36.34
N ALA A 461 9.49 42.14 36.37
CA ALA A 461 9.52 43.15 35.32
C ALA A 461 10.39 42.88 34.08
N LEU A 462 9.91 43.29 32.90
CA LEU A 462 10.36 44.50 32.16
C LEU A 462 9.61 44.67 30.82
N GLU A 463 9.19 45.90 30.56
CA GLU A 463 8.61 46.50 29.35
C GLU A 463 9.58 46.52 28.11
N PRO A 464 9.22 47.06 26.91
CA PRO A 464 7.92 47.59 26.43
C PRO A 464 7.51 47.21 24.97
N ALA A 465 6.34 47.73 24.64
CA ALA A 465 5.55 47.67 23.42
C ALA A 465 6.19 48.14 22.09
N SER A 466 5.57 47.70 20.99
CA SER A 466 5.50 48.45 19.73
C SER A 466 4.11 48.33 19.11
N GLN A 467 3.62 49.47 18.68
CA GLN A 467 2.25 49.85 18.32
C GLN A 467 1.77 49.18 17.02
N VAL A 468 0.47 48.84 16.93
CA VAL A 468 -0.30 49.00 15.68
C VAL A 468 -1.73 49.47 15.98
N ASN A 469 -2.15 50.43 15.16
CA ASN A 469 -3.32 51.31 15.21
C ASN A 469 -4.71 50.64 15.28
N ARG A 470 -5.64 51.36 15.92
CA ARG A 470 -7.10 51.18 15.88
C ARG A 470 -7.70 51.77 14.59
N ALA A 471 -8.73 51.12 14.06
CA ALA A 471 -9.76 51.72 13.20
C ALA A 471 -11.16 51.30 13.68
N ALA A 472 -12.15 52.18 13.46
CA ALA A 472 -13.52 52.17 14.02
C ALA A 472 -14.47 51.13 13.35
N PRO A 473 -15.64 50.81 13.95
CA PRO A 473 -16.39 49.57 13.67
C PRO A 473 -17.32 49.67 12.46
N GLU A 474 -17.20 48.73 11.52
CA GLU A 474 -18.07 48.57 10.35
C GLU A 474 -19.33 47.73 10.67
N VAL A 475 -20.47 48.13 10.09
CA VAL A 475 -21.77 47.43 10.19
C VAL A 475 -21.69 46.05 9.52
N PRO A 476 -22.08 44.95 10.18
CA PRO A 476 -21.89 43.59 9.66
C PRO A 476 -22.80 43.28 8.45
N SER A 477 -22.20 42.64 7.43
CA SER A 477 -22.85 42.13 6.22
C SER A 477 -23.93 41.07 6.51
N HIS A 478 -24.85 40.84 5.57
CA HIS A 478 -26.01 39.95 5.72
C HIS A 478 -25.62 38.51 6.17
N ASP A 479 -24.58 37.93 5.57
CA ASP A 479 -24.07 36.60 5.95
C ASP A 479 -23.44 36.54 7.34
N ARG A 480 -22.87 37.67 7.81
CA ARG A 480 -22.33 37.75 9.18
C ARG A 480 -23.47 37.81 10.19
N ARG A 481 -24.59 38.48 9.88
CA ARG A 481 -25.79 38.50 10.73
C ARG A 481 -26.44 37.11 10.84
N ILE A 482 -26.52 36.36 9.74
CA ILE A 482 -27.07 34.99 9.76
C ILE A 482 -26.20 34.06 10.62
N ARG A 483 -24.87 34.13 10.48
CA ARG A 483 -23.94 33.34 11.29
C ARG A 483 -23.99 33.72 12.78
N LEU A 484 -24.01 35.01 13.09
CA LEU A 484 -24.19 35.50 14.47
C LEU A 484 -25.51 35.02 15.08
N TYR A 485 -26.60 35.06 14.31
CA TYR A 485 -27.91 34.57 14.74
C TYR A 485 -27.87 33.06 15.07
N GLN A 486 -27.33 32.24 14.16
CA GLN A 486 -27.25 30.78 14.36
C GLN A 486 -26.35 30.39 15.53
N GLU A 487 -25.26 31.12 15.72
CA GLU A 487 -24.32 30.88 16.81
C GLU A 487 -24.92 31.24 18.17
N VAL A 488 -25.56 32.41 18.29
CA VAL A 488 -26.22 32.82 19.53
C VAL A 488 -27.39 31.89 19.86
N VAL A 489 -28.13 31.37 18.87
CA VAL A 489 -29.18 30.37 19.11
C VAL A 489 -28.61 29.09 19.72
N ARG A 490 -27.47 28.59 19.22
CA ARG A 490 -26.81 27.40 19.80
C ARG A 490 -26.32 27.65 21.22
N GLN A 491 -25.76 28.84 21.48
CA GLN A 491 -25.29 29.21 22.83
C GLN A 491 -26.46 29.37 23.81
N ILE A 492 -27.57 29.98 23.40
CA ILE A 492 -28.79 30.08 24.21
C ILE A 492 -29.31 28.68 24.55
N GLN A 493 -29.38 27.76 23.59
CA GLN A 493 -29.79 26.37 23.83
C GLN A 493 -28.88 25.66 24.84
N HIS A 494 -27.56 25.79 24.67
CA HIS A 494 -26.59 25.18 25.57
C HIS A 494 -26.67 25.74 27.00
N ILE A 495 -26.73 27.06 27.14
CA ILE A 495 -26.87 27.75 28.43
C ILE A 495 -28.16 27.30 29.13
N MET A 496 -29.27 27.26 28.39
CA MET A 496 -30.58 26.87 28.93
C MET A 496 -30.71 25.39 29.25
N MET A 497 -29.79 24.53 28.79
CA MET A 497 -29.75 23.11 29.16
C MET A 497 -28.81 22.85 30.35
N ASN A 498 -27.84 23.72 30.60
CA ASN A 498 -26.74 23.45 31.53
C ASN A 498 -26.68 24.39 32.74
N GLN A 499 -27.44 25.48 32.76
CA GLN A 499 -27.45 26.45 33.88
C GLN A 499 -28.77 26.48 34.65
N ALA A 500 -28.71 27.03 35.87
CA ALA A 500 -29.86 27.26 36.75
C ALA A 500 -30.66 28.51 36.34
N PRO A 501 -31.99 28.57 36.62
CA PRO A 501 -32.89 29.63 36.16
C PRO A 501 -32.40 31.07 36.35
N ASP A 502 -31.89 31.40 37.53
CA ASP A 502 -31.40 32.76 37.82
C ASP A 502 -30.20 33.16 36.96
N GLN A 503 -29.29 32.21 36.69
CA GLN A 503 -28.06 32.47 35.95
C GLN A 503 -28.33 32.56 34.46
N PHE A 504 -29.12 31.64 33.89
CA PHE A 504 -29.37 31.68 32.46
C PHE A 504 -30.31 32.81 32.04
N VAL A 505 -31.21 33.28 32.90
CA VAL A 505 -32.04 34.47 32.58
C VAL A 505 -31.14 35.67 32.32
N GLN A 506 -30.13 35.88 33.15
CA GLN A 506 -29.17 36.97 32.97
C GLN A 506 -28.28 36.76 31.74
N SER A 507 -27.71 35.56 31.57
CA SER A 507 -26.83 35.25 30.44
C SER A 507 -27.55 35.30 29.09
N VAL A 508 -28.79 34.81 29.01
CA VAL A 508 -29.59 34.86 27.78
C VAL A 508 -30.03 36.30 27.49
N GLN A 509 -30.37 37.11 28.50
CA GLN A 509 -30.71 38.52 28.28
C GLN A 509 -29.52 39.31 27.71
N GLN A 510 -28.30 39.09 28.22
CA GLN A 510 -27.09 39.72 27.68
C GLN A 510 -26.83 39.35 26.22
N LEU A 511 -27.08 38.10 25.82
CA LEU A 511 -26.95 37.65 24.43
C LEU A 511 -28.02 38.27 23.51
N LEU A 512 -29.24 38.45 24.01
CA LEU A 512 -30.30 39.15 23.27
C LEU A 512 -29.98 40.64 23.12
N ASP A 513 -29.46 41.28 24.16
CA ASP A 513 -29.04 42.69 24.11
C ASP A 513 -27.85 42.87 23.15
N TYR A 514 -26.91 41.92 23.13
CA TYR A 514 -25.82 41.89 22.16
C TYR A 514 -26.33 41.82 20.71
N LEU A 515 -27.28 40.93 20.41
CA LEU A 515 -27.89 40.84 19.08
C LEU A 515 -28.64 42.12 18.69
N ASN A 516 -29.35 42.74 19.64
CA ASN A 516 -30.03 44.01 19.43
C ASN A 516 -29.03 45.14 19.13
N HIS A 517 -27.90 45.21 19.84
CA HIS A 517 -26.83 46.17 19.57
C HIS A 517 -26.17 45.98 18.20
N GLN A 518 -26.22 44.77 17.63
CA GLN A 518 -25.76 44.47 16.27
C GLN A 518 -26.84 44.69 15.19
N GLY A 519 -28.01 45.22 15.55
CA GLY A 519 -29.11 45.51 14.63
C GLY A 519 -29.86 44.28 14.12
N ILE A 520 -29.83 43.17 14.88
CA ILE A 520 -30.51 41.91 14.54
C ILE A 520 -31.76 41.77 15.42
N ALA A 521 -32.93 41.62 14.78
CA ALA A 521 -34.19 41.49 15.50
C ALA A 521 -34.27 40.17 16.29
N THR A 522 -34.51 40.27 17.60
CA THR A 522 -34.49 39.12 18.53
C THR A 522 -35.87 38.53 18.84
N GLU A 523 -36.95 39.15 18.35
CA GLU A 523 -38.34 38.77 18.66
C GLU A 523 -38.67 37.30 18.31
N ALA A 524 -38.13 36.79 17.21
CA ALA A 524 -38.33 35.41 16.78
C ALA A 524 -37.61 34.39 17.69
N ILE A 525 -36.42 34.74 18.20
CA ILE A 525 -35.66 33.91 19.15
C ILE A 525 -36.41 33.84 20.48
N GLN A 526 -36.87 34.99 20.96
CA GLN A 526 -37.61 35.12 22.23
C GLN A 526 -38.90 34.30 22.22
N LYS A 527 -39.71 34.38 21.16
CA LYS A 527 -41.00 33.70 21.09
C LYS A 527 -40.91 32.22 20.75
N LYS A 528 -39.93 31.77 19.96
CA LYS A 528 -39.92 30.41 19.39
C LYS A 528 -38.85 29.51 20.00
N VAL A 529 -37.61 29.98 20.12
CA VAL A 529 -36.49 29.15 20.59
C VAL A 529 -36.52 29.02 22.11
N ILE A 530 -36.59 30.16 22.81
CA ILE A 530 -36.53 30.18 24.28
C ILE A 530 -37.76 29.49 24.88
N SER A 531 -38.96 29.74 24.35
CA SER A 531 -40.19 29.09 24.82
C SER A 531 -40.19 27.58 24.61
N GLN A 532 -39.75 27.10 23.43
CA GLN A 532 -39.70 25.67 23.12
C GLN A 532 -38.71 24.92 24.00
N VAL A 533 -37.51 25.48 24.19
CA VAL A 533 -36.45 24.84 24.99
C VAL A 533 -36.86 24.74 26.46
N ILE A 534 -37.44 25.80 27.04
CA ILE A 534 -37.92 25.76 28.44
C ILE A 534 -39.05 24.75 28.59
N THR A 535 -40.03 24.78 27.67
CA THR A 535 -41.18 23.87 27.74
C THR A 535 -40.76 22.42 27.59
N GLN A 536 -39.83 22.12 26.68
CA GLN A 536 -39.31 20.78 26.45
C GLN A 536 -38.50 20.28 27.66
N ARG A 537 -37.60 21.12 28.19
CA ARG A 537 -36.79 20.77 29.37
C ARG A 537 -37.66 20.58 30.61
N ALA A 538 -38.66 21.45 30.83
CA ALA A 538 -39.58 21.32 31.96
C ALA A 538 -40.46 20.05 31.88
N LYS A 539 -40.77 19.55 30.68
CA LYS A 539 -41.47 18.27 30.50
C LYS A 539 -40.59 17.04 30.77
N GLN A 540 -39.27 17.15 30.54
CA GLN A 540 -38.33 16.03 30.63
C GLN A 540 -37.59 15.96 31.97
N ASP A 541 -37.43 17.09 32.67
CA ASP A 541 -36.69 17.20 33.91
C ASP A 541 -37.58 17.77 35.04
N LYS A 542 -37.98 16.88 35.95
CA LYS A 542 -38.85 17.20 37.08
C LYS A 542 -38.17 18.12 38.11
N SER A 543 -36.84 18.01 38.26
CA SER A 543 -36.07 18.88 39.16
C SER A 543 -35.98 20.31 38.62
N PHE A 544 -35.85 20.44 37.30
CA PHE A 544 -35.89 21.73 36.61
C PHE A 544 -37.28 22.39 36.71
N CYS A 545 -38.36 21.60 36.58
CA CYS A 545 -39.73 22.08 36.78
C CYS A 545 -39.94 22.66 38.18
N ASP A 546 -39.50 21.97 39.23
CA ASP A 546 -39.61 22.45 40.61
C ASP A 546 -38.80 23.74 40.83
N HIS A 547 -37.65 23.87 40.16
CA HIS A 547 -36.83 25.07 40.21
C HIS A 547 -37.48 26.28 39.55
N ILE A 548 -38.09 26.14 38.36
CA ILE A 548 -38.76 27.28 37.69
C ILE A 548 -40.01 27.74 38.46
N GLN A 549 -40.73 26.83 39.13
CA GLN A 549 -41.87 27.17 39.98
C GLN A 549 -41.47 27.90 41.27
N ARG A 550 -40.34 27.52 41.88
CA ARG A 550 -39.76 28.26 43.01
C ARG A 550 -39.27 29.63 42.55
N TRP A 551 -38.58 29.67 41.41
CA TRP A 551 -38.09 30.89 40.79
C TRP A 551 -39.21 31.91 40.53
N GLU A 552 -40.36 31.49 39.99
CA GLU A 552 -41.50 32.40 39.76
C GLU A 552 -41.97 33.11 41.04
N LYS A 553 -41.90 32.42 42.20
CA LYS A 553 -42.30 32.97 43.50
C LYS A 553 -41.26 33.90 44.12
N THR A 554 -39.98 33.72 43.80
CA THR A 554 -38.85 34.41 44.46
C THR A 554 -38.13 35.44 43.60
N ALA A 555 -38.29 35.40 42.27
CA ALA A 555 -37.56 36.26 41.35
C ALA A 555 -38.01 37.74 41.42
N PRO A 556 -37.13 38.73 41.17
CA PRO A 556 -37.50 40.15 41.08
C PRO A 556 -38.46 40.45 39.91
N ASP A 557 -39.33 41.46 40.04
CA ASP A 557 -40.32 41.80 39.00
C ASP A 557 -39.70 42.11 37.63
N VAL A 558 -38.50 42.70 37.61
CA VAL A 558 -37.72 42.98 36.40
C VAL A 558 -37.29 41.70 35.67
N ALA A 559 -36.92 40.65 36.41
CA ALA A 559 -36.56 39.36 35.84
C ALA A 559 -37.78 38.60 35.33
N ARG A 560 -38.92 38.72 36.04
CA ARG A 560 -40.20 38.11 35.60
C ARG A 560 -40.71 38.75 34.32
N SER A 561 -40.58 40.07 34.15
CA SER A 561 -41.05 40.79 32.97
C SER A 561 -40.16 40.64 31.72
N SER A 562 -38.93 40.11 31.87
CA SER A 562 -38.04 39.77 30.75
C SER A 562 -38.63 38.76 29.77
N ALA A 563 -38.09 38.68 28.55
CA ALA A 563 -38.55 37.73 27.54
C ALA A 563 -38.41 36.26 28.01
N VAL A 564 -37.34 35.95 28.73
CA VAL A 564 -37.11 34.62 29.33
C VAL A 564 -38.08 34.36 30.48
N GLY A 565 -38.34 35.36 31.33
CA GLY A 565 -39.31 35.25 32.42
C GLY A 565 -40.76 35.09 31.95
N GLN A 566 -41.14 35.72 30.84
CA GLN A 566 -42.44 35.50 30.20
C GLN A 566 -42.56 34.09 29.61
N ALA A 567 -41.49 33.58 28.99
CA ALA A 567 -41.45 32.21 28.45
C ALA A 567 -41.53 31.14 29.56
N MET A 568 -40.86 31.37 30.70
CA MET A 568 -40.99 30.50 31.89
C MET A 568 -42.41 30.45 32.43
N ARG A 569 -43.07 31.61 32.59
CA ARG A 569 -44.46 31.69 33.07
C ARG A 569 -45.44 31.04 32.10
N PHE A 570 -45.21 31.19 30.79
CA PHE A 570 -45.99 30.49 29.77
C PHE A 570 -45.83 28.96 29.87
N ALA A 571 -44.61 28.46 30.07
CA ALA A 571 -44.35 27.03 30.26
C ALA A 571 -45.04 26.50 31.53
N ILE A 572 -44.96 27.23 32.65
CA ILE A 572 -45.65 26.87 33.91
C ILE A 572 -47.18 26.84 33.72
N ALA A 573 -47.74 27.84 33.03
CA ALA A 573 -49.18 27.91 32.73
C ALA A 573 -49.66 26.76 31.82
N GLN A 574 -48.88 26.38 30.80
CA GLN A 574 -49.21 25.23 29.94
C GLN A 574 -49.19 23.92 30.73
N MET A 575 -48.24 23.74 31.64
CA MET A 575 -48.16 22.53 32.47
C MET A 575 -49.36 22.42 33.41
N TRP A 576 -49.87 23.54 33.93
CA TRP A 576 -51.06 23.55 34.80
C TRP A 576 -52.36 23.24 34.04
N ALA A 577 -52.45 23.61 32.76
CA ALA A 577 -53.56 23.24 31.89
C ALA A 577 -53.61 21.73 31.61
N ASP A 578 -52.45 21.09 31.40
CA ASP A 578 -52.34 19.64 31.19
C ASP A 578 -52.71 18.83 32.45
N THR A 579 -52.47 19.35 33.67
CA THR A 579 -52.89 18.69 34.93
C THR A 579 -54.37 18.80 35.29
N LYS A 580 -55.17 19.65 34.63
CA LYS A 580 -56.63 19.76 34.86
C LYS A 580 -57.48 18.89 33.93
N GLN A 581 -56.86 18.23 32.94
CA GLN A 581 -57.52 17.29 32.02
C GLN A 581 -57.28 15.81 32.34
N ASN A 582 -56.63 15.50 33.46
CA ASN A 582 -56.49 14.14 34.00
C ASN A 582 -57.21 13.98 35.33
#